data_AF-A0A172QRA5-F1
#
_entry.id   AF-A0A172QRA5-F1
#
_cell.length_a   1.000
_cell.length_b   1.000
_cell.length_c   1.000
_cell.angle_alpha   90.00
_cell.angle_beta   90.00
_cell.angle_gamma   90.00
#
_symmetry.space_group_name_H-M   'P 1'
#
loop_
_entity.id
_entity.type
_entity.pdbx_description
1 polymer ?
#
loop_
_entity_poly.entity_id
_entity_poly.type
_entity_poly.pdbx_seq_one_letter_code
_entity_poly.pdbx_strand_id
1 'polypeptide(L)'
;MGTDPRGELLRIFPQWLSAAAEHRDFVLGDVMKFSSRQWFFPDFHFIYDDKDFIVPLYVDCASLIEDLLAHKPGSFHFPGVELSFPKDWNELNQQQIHDCLWHALDDWFYYVDYRVGSAMDWQKYNRGQVPGDLRVGCLFEVFSEKPNLQFLTALIPD
;
A
#
# COMPACT_ATOMS: atom_id res chain seq x y z
N MET A 1 -24.64 -6.30 19.86
CA MET A 1 -24.22 -5.01 19.26
C MET A 1 -23.40 -5.38 18.04
N GLY A 2 -23.85 -5.01 16.84
CA GLY A 2 -23.07 -5.27 15.63
C GLY A 2 -21.85 -4.35 15.59
N THR A 3 -20.70 -4.88 15.18
CA THR A 3 -19.51 -4.07 14.90
C THR A 3 -19.83 -3.16 13.71
N ASP A 4 -19.50 -1.87 13.78
CA ASP A 4 -19.49 -0.99 12.59
C ASP A 4 -18.13 -1.15 11.90
N PRO A 5 -18.03 -1.95 10.81
CA PRO A 5 -16.74 -2.30 10.23
C PRO A 5 -16.05 -1.07 9.65
N ARG A 6 -16.81 -0.15 9.05
CA ARG A 6 -16.29 1.08 8.46
C ARG A 6 -15.71 2.01 9.52
N GLY A 7 -16.46 2.25 10.59
CA GLY A 7 -16.01 3.09 11.70
C GLY A 7 -14.74 2.53 12.35
N GLU A 8 -14.68 1.20 12.53
CA GLU A 8 -13.51 0.54 13.10
C GLU A 8 -12.29 0.60 12.18
N LEU A 9 -12.45 0.33 10.88
CA LEU A 9 -11.37 0.44 9.89
C LEU A 9 -10.79 1.84 9.85
N LEU A 10 -11.64 2.88 9.78
CA LEU A 10 -11.19 4.28 9.78
C LEU A 10 -10.41 4.65 11.04
N ARG A 11 -10.80 4.09 12.19
CA ARG A 11 -10.16 4.35 13.48
C ARG A 11 -8.76 3.74 13.54
N ILE A 12 -8.60 2.51 13.06
CA ILE A 12 -7.33 1.76 13.18
C ILE A 12 -6.36 2.03 12.03
N PHE A 13 -6.84 2.43 10.85
CA PHE A 13 -6.04 2.60 9.64
C PHE A 13 -4.70 3.34 9.83
N PRO A 14 -4.62 4.49 10.51
CA PRO A 14 -3.34 5.19 10.66
C PRO A 14 -2.27 4.33 11.34
N GLN A 15 -2.64 3.62 12.41
CA GLN A 15 -1.72 2.77 13.16
C GLN A 15 -1.31 1.54 12.35
N TRP A 16 -2.26 0.94 11.63
CA TRP A 16 -2.03 -0.25 10.83
C TRP A 16 -1.19 0.04 9.58
N LEU A 17 -1.35 1.21 8.96
CA LEU A 17 -0.49 1.66 7.86
C LEU A 17 0.98 1.73 8.30
N SER A 18 1.25 2.39 9.44
CA SER A 18 2.61 2.46 10.00
C SER A 18 3.16 1.08 10.35
N ALA A 19 2.37 0.24 11.02
CA ALA A 19 2.80 -1.09 11.40
C ALA A 19 3.10 -1.99 10.18
N ALA A 20 2.29 -1.90 9.12
CA ALA A 20 2.51 -2.67 7.90
C ALA A 20 3.73 -2.16 7.11
N ALA A 21 3.98 -0.85 7.09
CA ALA A 21 5.19 -0.29 6.51
C ALA A 21 6.44 -0.81 7.24
N GLU A 22 6.46 -0.69 8.58
CA GLU A 22 7.56 -1.17 9.43
C GLU A 22 7.78 -2.68 9.29
N HIS A 23 6.70 -3.47 9.19
CA HIS A 23 6.78 -4.91 9.01
C HIS A 23 7.52 -5.33 7.73
N ARG A 24 7.51 -4.45 6.72
CA ARG A 24 8.12 -4.68 5.41
C ARG A 24 9.39 -3.87 5.20
N ASP A 25 9.97 -3.32 6.27
CA ASP A 25 11.17 -2.46 6.25
C ASP A 25 11.01 -1.17 5.40
N PHE A 26 9.76 -0.69 5.28
CA PHE A 26 9.46 0.63 4.72
C PHE A 26 9.45 1.68 5.83
N VAL A 27 9.79 2.90 5.46
CA VAL A 27 9.72 4.07 6.35
C VAL A 27 8.83 5.11 5.70
N LEU A 28 7.73 5.45 6.37
CA LEU A 28 6.77 6.45 5.89
C LEU A 28 7.33 7.87 5.86
N GLY A 29 8.24 8.22 6.76
CA GLY A 29 8.78 9.58 6.87
C GLY A 29 7.76 10.60 7.38
N ASP A 30 8.01 11.88 7.09
CA ASP A 30 7.15 12.97 7.51
C ASP A 30 5.81 12.96 6.77
N VAL A 31 4.73 13.33 7.47
CA VAL A 31 3.37 13.34 6.90
C VAL A 31 2.84 14.75 6.69
N MET A 32 2.46 15.06 5.46
CA MET A 32 1.68 16.22 5.08
C MET A 32 0.21 15.83 5.00
N LYS A 33 -0.59 16.25 5.99
CA LYS A 33 -2.03 15.96 6.03
C LYS A 33 -2.79 17.03 5.25
N PHE A 34 -3.40 16.65 4.14
CA PHE A 34 -4.35 17.50 3.41
C PHE A 34 -5.74 17.49 4.07
N SER A 35 -6.11 16.37 4.67
CA SER A 35 -7.31 16.24 5.49
C SER A 35 -7.12 15.18 6.57
N SER A 36 -8.17 14.89 7.35
CA SER A 36 -8.15 13.78 8.31
C SER A 36 -8.00 12.41 7.63
N ARG A 37 -8.22 12.30 6.32
CA ARG A 37 -8.21 11.03 5.55
C ARG A 37 -7.29 11.03 4.34
N GLN A 38 -6.67 12.16 3.99
CA GLN A 38 -5.77 12.28 2.84
C GLN A 38 -4.41 12.75 3.30
N TRP A 39 -3.41 11.92 3.11
CA TRP A 39 -2.06 12.10 3.62
C TRP A 39 -1.05 11.96 2.49
N PHE A 40 0.04 12.71 2.60
CA PHE A 40 1.14 12.65 1.66
C PHE A 40 2.45 12.55 2.42
N PHE A 41 3.26 11.58 2.01
CA PHE A 41 4.52 11.20 2.60
C PHE A 41 5.61 11.47 1.55
N PRO A 42 6.20 12.68 1.52
CA PRO A 42 7.19 13.04 0.49
C PRO A 42 8.45 12.18 0.54
N ASP A 43 8.82 11.72 1.74
CA ASP A 43 10.08 11.01 2.01
C ASP A 43 9.85 9.53 2.34
N PHE A 44 8.74 8.96 1.86
CA PHE A 44 8.51 7.52 1.96
C PHE A 44 9.64 6.77 1.27
N HIS A 45 10.26 5.84 1.99
CA HIS A 45 11.44 5.13 1.49
C HIS A 45 11.49 3.67 1.90
N PHE A 46 12.27 2.92 1.12
CA PHE A 46 12.51 1.49 1.32
C PHE A 46 13.77 1.06 0.58
N ILE A 47 14.31 -0.08 1.00
CA ILE A 47 15.52 -0.65 0.41
C ILE A 47 15.14 -1.80 -0.51
N TYR A 48 15.63 -1.76 -1.75
CA TYR A 48 15.54 -2.88 -2.70
C TYR A 48 16.91 -3.14 -3.33
N ASP A 49 17.42 -4.37 -3.23
CA ASP A 49 18.72 -4.78 -3.81
C ASP A 49 19.86 -3.84 -3.39
N ASP A 50 19.97 -3.59 -2.08
CA ASP A 50 20.94 -2.68 -1.42
C ASP A 50 20.88 -1.20 -1.88
N LYS A 51 19.81 -0.80 -2.55
CA LYS A 51 19.57 0.59 -2.96
C LYS A 51 18.41 1.19 -2.19
N ASP A 52 18.63 2.40 -1.70
CA ASP A 52 17.60 3.21 -1.08
C ASP A 52 16.74 3.90 -2.15
N PHE A 53 15.43 3.76 -2.02
CA PHE A 53 14.44 4.38 -2.89
C PHE A 53 13.61 5.36 -2.10
N ILE A 54 13.69 6.64 -2.44
CA ILE A 54 12.84 7.68 -1.88
C ILE A 54 11.77 8.02 -2.91
N VAL A 55 10.52 7.76 -2.54
CA VAL A 55 9.36 7.81 -3.43
C VAL A 55 8.21 8.50 -2.70
N PRO A 56 7.70 9.64 -3.18
CA PRO A 56 6.53 10.26 -2.55
C PRO A 56 5.31 9.32 -2.59
N LEU A 57 4.65 9.16 -1.44
CA LEU A 57 3.46 8.31 -1.27
C LEU A 57 2.24 9.17 -0.93
N TYR A 58 1.20 9.12 -1.76
CA TYR A 58 -0.11 9.69 -1.43
C TYR A 58 -1.07 8.59 -0.96
N VAL A 59 -1.75 8.82 0.16
CA VAL A 59 -2.70 7.88 0.78
C VAL A 59 -4.07 8.55 0.93
N ASP A 60 -5.07 8.00 0.24
CA ASP A 60 -6.48 8.33 0.49
C ASP A 60 -7.15 7.22 1.31
N CYS A 61 -7.13 7.37 2.62
CA CYS A 61 -7.69 6.42 3.59
C CYS A 61 -9.20 6.20 3.38
N ALA A 62 -9.95 7.23 3.00
CA ALA A 62 -11.38 7.08 2.78
C ALA A 62 -11.64 6.15 1.59
N SER A 63 -10.99 6.45 0.45
CA SER A 63 -11.14 5.69 -0.79
C SER A 63 -10.68 4.23 -0.61
N LEU A 64 -9.56 4.03 0.10
CA LEU A 64 -9.06 2.70 0.43
C LEU A 64 -10.02 1.87 1.28
N ILE A 65 -10.64 2.47 2.29
CA ILE A 65 -11.60 1.76 3.15
C ILE A 65 -12.89 1.46 2.40
N GLU A 66 -13.38 2.38 1.56
CA GLU A 66 -14.55 2.08 0.70
C GLU A 66 -14.25 0.96 -0.30
N ASP A 67 -13.06 0.95 -0.91
CA ASP A 67 -12.64 -0.15 -1.78
C ASP A 67 -12.57 -1.46 -0.98
N LEU A 68 -11.91 -1.48 0.18
CA LEU A 68 -11.85 -2.66 1.06
C LEU A 68 -13.24 -3.23 1.36
N LEU A 69 -14.18 -2.37 1.73
CA LEU A 69 -15.56 -2.74 2.08
C LEU A 69 -16.41 -3.15 0.87
N ALA A 70 -16.05 -2.72 -0.34
CA ALA A 70 -16.74 -3.10 -1.57
C ALA A 70 -16.51 -4.58 -1.95
N HIS A 71 -15.48 -5.22 -1.39
CA HIS A 71 -15.18 -6.64 -1.60
C HIS A 71 -15.61 -7.50 -0.41
N LYS A 72 -15.80 -8.79 -0.66
CA LYS A 72 -16.15 -9.74 0.40
C LYS A 72 -14.96 -9.92 1.34
N PRO A 73 -15.18 -10.09 2.66
CA PRO A 73 -14.12 -10.48 3.57
C PRO A 73 -13.34 -11.69 3.02
N GLY A 74 -12.01 -11.60 2.98
CA GLY A 74 -11.15 -12.68 2.47
C GLY A 74 -11.06 -12.81 0.94
N SER A 75 -11.57 -11.85 0.15
CA SER A 75 -11.37 -11.84 -1.30
C SER A 75 -9.98 -11.32 -1.74
N PHE A 76 -9.18 -10.82 -0.82
CA PHE A 76 -7.80 -10.39 -1.07
C PHE A 76 -6.92 -11.65 -1.22
N HIS A 77 -6.04 -11.63 -2.22
CA HIS A 77 -5.46 -12.81 -2.85
C HIS A 77 -4.69 -13.70 -1.85
N PHE A 78 -5.23 -14.89 -1.53
CA PHE A 78 -4.47 -15.93 -0.81
C PHE A 78 -4.22 -17.12 -1.75
N PRO A 79 -2.96 -17.42 -2.15
CA PRO A 79 -2.70 -18.57 -3.00
C PRO A 79 -2.96 -19.88 -2.24
N GLY A 80 -3.88 -20.71 -2.75
CA GLY A 80 -3.84 -22.16 -2.55
C GLY A 80 -4.79 -22.81 -1.54
N VAL A 81 -5.75 -22.10 -0.92
CA VAL A 81 -6.74 -22.75 -0.04
C VAL A 81 -8.13 -22.11 -0.16
N GLU A 82 -9.15 -22.90 -0.51
CA GLU A 82 -10.56 -22.51 -0.30
C GLU A 82 -10.85 -22.51 1.20
N LEU A 83 -10.68 -21.35 1.83
CA LEU A 83 -11.11 -21.14 3.22
C LEU A 83 -12.60 -20.76 3.24
N SER A 84 -13.31 -21.20 4.27
CA SER A 84 -14.68 -20.77 4.57
C SER A 84 -14.64 -19.31 5.05
N PHE A 85 -14.71 -18.37 4.12
CA PHE A 85 -14.77 -16.96 4.46
C PHE A 85 -16.19 -16.53 4.85
N PRO A 86 -16.35 -15.68 5.89
CA PRO A 86 -17.61 -15.02 6.19
C PRO A 86 -18.12 -14.25 4.97
N LYS A 87 -19.44 -14.21 4.79
CA LYS A 87 -20.06 -13.71 3.56
C LYS A 87 -20.14 -12.19 3.53
N ASP A 88 -20.27 -11.59 4.72
CA ASP A 88 -20.51 -10.17 4.91
C ASP A 88 -19.68 -9.58 6.05
N TRP A 89 -19.31 -8.30 5.92
CA TRP A 89 -18.53 -7.57 6.94
C TRP A 89 -19.21 -7.50 8.31
N ASN A 90 -20.55 -7.53 8.34
CA ASN A 90 -21.33 -7.49 9.59
C ASN A 90 -21.27 -8.80 10.39
N GLU A 91 -20.77 -9.89 9.79
CA GLU A 91 -20.57 -11.17 10.46
C GLU A 91 -19.21 -11.25 11.17
N LEU A 92 -18.33 -10.27 10.93
CA LEU A 92 -16.99 -10.22 11.50
C LEU A 92 -16.99 -9.69 12.93
N ASN A 93 -16.18 -10.33 13.77
CA ASN A 93 -15.76 -9.73 15.02
C ASN A 93 -14.66 -8.68 14.79
N GLN A 94 -14.35 -7.91 15.82
CA GLN A 94 -13.37 -6.82 15.73
C GLN A 94 -11.98 -7.28 15.27
N GLN A 95 -11.48 -8.41 15.79
CA GLN A 95 -10.18 -8.95 15.39
C GLN A 95 -10.16 -9.32 13.91
N GLN A 96 -11.22 -9.93 13.40
CA GLN A 96 -11.31 -10.31 11.98
C GLN A 96 -11.33 -9.09 11.05
N ILE A 97 -11.93 -7.97 11.48
CA ILE A 97 -11.88 -6.71 10.72
C ILE A 97 -10.45 -6.17 10.67
N HIS A 98 -9.72 -6.28 11.78
CA HIS A 98 -8.31 -5.88 11.86
C HIS A 98 -7.44 -6.74 10.94
N ASP A 99 -7.64 -8.06 10.98
CA ASP A 99 -6.92 -9.01 10.13
C ASP A 99 -7.15 -8.71 8.64
N CYS A 100 -8.39 -8.37 8.25
CA CYS A 100 -8.67 -7.99 6.86
C CYS A 100 -7.89 -6.74 6.41
N LEU A 101 -7.80 -5.73 7.28
CA LEU A 101 -7.02 -4.53 6.98
C LEU A 101 -5.51 -4.83 6.93
N TRP A 102 -5.02 -5.65 7.86
CA TRP A 102 -3.62 -6.10 7.87
C TRP A 102 -3.23 -6.70 6.53
N HIS A 103 -3.99 -7.70 6.09
CA HIS A 103 -3.69 -8.43 4.86
C HIS A 103 -3.74 -7.50 3.65
N ALA A 104 -4.73 -6.59 3.59
CA ALA A 104 -4.83 -5.62 2.51
C ALA A 104 -3.61 -4.66 2.47
N LEU A 105 -3.14 -4.19 3.61
CA LEU A 105 -1.95 -3.32 3.70
C LEU A 105 -0.65 -4.07 3.43
N ASP A 106 -0.51 -5.27 3.99
CA ASP A 106 0.66 -6.14 3.81
C ASP A 106 0.86 -6.53 2.34
N ASP A 107 -0.23 -6.96 1.68
CA ASP A 107 -0.23 -7.25 0.25
C ASP A 107 0.13 -6.01 -0.58
N TRP A 108 -0.35 -4.83 -0.16
CA TRP A 108 -0.02 -3.59 -0.84
C TRP A 108 1.47 -3.25 -0.77
N PHE A 109 2.07 -3.30 0.42
CA PHE A 109 3.51 -3.06 0.60
C PHE A 109 4.36 -4.13 -0.11
N TYR A 110 3.97 -5.40 -0.02
CA TYR A 110 4.60 -6.48 -0.79
C TYR A 110 4.59 -6.19 -2.29
N TYR A 111 3.47 -5.70 -2.81
CA TYR A 111 3.35 -5.41 -4.22
C TYR A 111 4.19 -4.19 -4.64
N VAL A 112 4.31 -3.16 -3.79
CA VAL A 112 5.21 -2.02 -4.04
C VAL A 112 6.66 -2.51 -4.17
N ASP A 113 7.13 -3.32 -3.21
CA ASP A 113 8.45 -3.92 -3.23
C ASP A 113 8.69 -4.73 -4.52
N TYR A 114 7.80 -5.69 -4.82
CA TYR A 114 7.89 -6.55 -6.00
C TYR A 114 7.94 -5.74 -7.32
N ARG A 115 7.13 -4.69 -7.45
CA ARG A 115 7.02 -3.93 -8.71
C ARG A 115 8.14 -2.94 -8.89
N VAL A 116 8.59 -2.26 -7.84
CA VAL A 116 9.78 -1.41 -7.92
C VAL A 116 10.96 -2.29 -8.30
N GLY A 117 11.09 -3.45 -7.66
CA GLY A 117 12.12 -4.41 -7.99
C GLY A 117 12.08 -4.88 -9.44
N SER A 118 10.91 -5.32 -9.90
CA SER A 118 10.70 -5.72 -11.29
C SER A 118 11.02 -4.58 -12.26
N ALA A 119 10.56 -3.36 -11.99
CA ALA A 119 10.83 -2.21 -12.85
C ALA A 119 12.32 -1.88 -12.92
N MET A 120 13.04 -2.01 -11.80
CA MET A 120 14.48 -1.86 -11.74
C MET A 120 15.21 -2.91 -12.57
N ASP A 121 14.82 -4.17 -12.45
CA ASP A 121 15.41 -5.27 -13.22
C ASP A 121 15.17 -5.11 -14.72
N TRP A 122 13.95 -4.71 -15.11
CA TRP A 122 13.62 -4.39 -16.50
C TRP A 122 14.46 -3.24 -17.05
N GLN A 123 14.72 -2.20 -16.26
CA GLN A 123 15.60 -1.11 -16.68
C GLN A 123 17.07 -1.52 -16.77
N LYS A 124 17.58 -2.31 -15.81
CA LYS A 124 18.93 -2.90 -15.85
C LYS A 124 19.11 -3.72 -17.13
N TYR A 125 18.11 -4.55 -17.47
CA TYR A 125 18.11 -5.43 -18.64
C TYR A 125 18.01 -4.65 -19.97
N ASN A 126 17.11 -3.67 -20.07
CA ASN A 126 16.85 -2.97 -21.33
C ASN A 126 17.88 -1.90 -21.70
N ARG A 127 18.63 -1.34 -20.73
CA ARG A 127 19.52 -0.19 -20.99
C ARG A 127 21.00 -0.47 -20.74
N GLY A 128 21.38 -1.68 -20.30
CA GLY A 128 22.77 -2.03 -20.02
C GLY A 128 23.40 -1.06 -19.03
N GLN A 129 22.95 -1.09 -17.77
CA GLN A 129 23.36 -0.17 -16.69
C GLN A 129 23.25 1.31 -17.04
N VAL A 130 22.18 1.96 -16.60
CA VAL A 130 22.22 3.41 -16.37
C VAL A 130 22.04 3.63 -14.86
N PRO A 131 23.11 3.98 -14.13
CA PRO A 131 22.99 4.55 -12.80
C PRO A 131 22.37 5.93 -12.95
N GLY A 132 21.18 6.12 -12.38
CA GLY A 132 20.52 7.42 -12.31
C GLY A 132 19.41 7.37 -11.28
N ASP A 133 19.26 8.47 -10.53
CA ASP A 133 18.19 8.72 -9.56
C ASP A 133 16.82 8.64 -10.24
N LEU A 134 16.23 7.45 -10.27
CA LEU A 134 14.84 7.26 -10.65
C LEU A 134 13.98 7.75 -9.48
N ARG A 135 13.45 8.95 -9.61
CA ARG A 135 12.38 9.41 -8.72
C ARG A 135 11.07 8.77 -9.20
N VAL A 136 10.48 7.92 -8.38
CA VAL A 136 9.18 7.31 -8.65
C VAL A 136 8.20 7.94 -7.68
N GLY A 137 6.97 8.19 -8.08
CA GLY A 137 5.86 8.54 -7.20
C GLY A 137 4.91 7.36 -7.06
N CYS A 138 4.39 7.11 -5.86
CA CYS A 138 3.43 6.06 -5.59
C CYS A 138 2.08 6.67 -5.21
N LEU A 139 1.02 6.24 -5.90
CA LEU A 139 -0.34 6.56 -5.52
C LEU A 139 -1.01 5.34 -4.88
N PHE A 140 -1.47 5.50 -3.64
CA PHE A 140 -2.19 4.49 -2.88
C PHE A 140 -3.65 4.91 -2.67
N GLU A 141 -4.52 4.43 -3.56
CA GLU A 141 -5.94 4.82 -3.60
C GLU A 141 -6.91 3.63 -3.65
N VAL A 142 -6.42 2.42 -3.94
CA VAL A 142 -7.20 1.17 -4.08
C VAL A 142 -6.39 -0.02 -3.58
N PHE A 143 -7.06 -1.00 -2.98
CA PHE A 143 -6.53 -2.32 -2.60
C PHE A 143 -6.77 -3.37 -3.68
N SER A 144 -7.91 -3.27 -4.38
CA SER A 144 -8.37 -4.26 -5.36
C SER A 144 -7.71 -4.13 -6.72
N GLU A 145 -7.19 -2.95 -7.03
CA GLU A 145 -6.33 -2.70 -8.17
C GLU A 145 -4.90 -2.42 -7.67
N LYS A 146 -3.95 -2.91 -8.47
CA LYS A 146 -2.51 -2.76 -8.25
C LYS A 146 -2.17 -1.28 -7.95
N PRO A 147 -1.29 -0.93 -6.99
CA PRO A 147 -0.86 0.46 -6.81
C PRO A 147 -0.43 1.07 -8.12
N ASN A 148 -0.88 2.31 -8.32
CA ASN A 148 -0.51 3.10 -9.47
C ASN A 148 0.87 3.71 -9.21
N LEU A 149 1.91 2.96 -9.60
CA LEU A 149 3.30 3.43 -9.57
C LEU A 149 3.54 4.36 -10.75
N GLN A 150 3.62 5.67 -10.48
CA GLN A 150 3.95 6.66 -11.48
C GLN A 150 5.44 6.93 -11.44
N PHE A 151 6.19 6.33 -12.37
CA PHE A 151 7.61 6.64 -12.55
C PHE A 151 7.73 8.09 -13.02
N LEU A 152 8.21 8.99 -12.16
CA LEU A 152 8.56 10.34 -12.57
C LEU A 152 9.86 10.24 -13.38
N THR A 153 9.73 10.05 -14.69
CA THR A 153 10.87 10.23 -15.58
C THR A 153 11.19 11.71 -15.60
N ALA A 154 12.08 12.16 -14.70
CA ALA A 154 12.63 13.48 -14.83
C ALA A 154 13.38 13.54 -16.17
N LEU A 155 12.92 14.37 -17.09
CA LEU A 155 13.85 15.33 -17.67
C LEU A 155 13.89 16.45 -16.64
N ILE A 156 15.01 16.64 -15.97
CA ILE A 156 15.34 17.95 -15.41
C ILE A 156 15.78 18.75 -16.64
N PRO A 157 15.01 19.72 -17.17
CA PRO A 157 15.59 20.73 -18.04
C PRO A 157 16.31 21.75 -17.15
N ASP A 158 17.49 22.17 -17.61
CA ASP A 158 18.46 23.07 -16.97
C ASP A 158 17.91 24.16 -16.04
#